data_AF-A0A1W9SH97-F1
#
_entry.id   AF-A0A1W9SH97-F1
#
_cell.length_a   1.000
_cell.length_b   1.000
_cell.length_c   1.000
_cell.angle_alpha   90.00
_cell.angle_beta   90.00
_cell.angle_gamma   90.00
#
_symmetry.space_group_name_H-M   'P 1'
#
loop_
_entity.id
_entity.type
_entity.pdbx_description
1 polymer ?
#
loop_
_entity_poly.entity_id
_entity_poly.type
_entity_poly.pdbx_seq_one_letter_code
_entity_poly.pdbx_strand_id
1 'polypeptide(L)'
;MGIFAAGIAIALQDLIINIAGWLFIMWRRPFEAGDRIEIASHKGDVIDKRLFMFTLMEIGEWVDSEQSTGRIVHLPNGLVFRNSLANYSKGFSYIWNEIPILLTFESNWEKAKELLGKIANEHGEHLSGEAEKRVKRAAKKFMIFYSKLTPIVWTSVKDSGVLLTIRYLCDPRKRRSSEQAIWEDILKQFAQNDDIDFAYPTMRYYDNRREGKPGAGGEEK
;
A
#
# COMPACT_ATOMS: atom_id res chain seq x y z
N MET A 1 38.92 34.99 17.50
CA MET A 1 39.06 33.67 16.81
C MET A 1 37.83 32.79 16.96
N GLY A 2 37.22 32.65 18.15
CA GLY A 2 36.03 31.80 18.33
C GLY A 2 34.81 32.18 17.47
N ILE A 3 34.53 33.48 17.31
CA ILE A 3 33.39 33.95 16.48
C ILE A 3 33.60 33.66 14.99
N PHE A 4 34.83 33.83 14.49
CA PHE A 4 35.18 33.53 13.10
C PHE A 4 35.10 32.02 12.80
N ALA A 5 35.60 31.19 13.72
CA ALA A 5 35.49 29.74 13.63
C ALA A 5 34.01 29.26 13.69
N ALA A 6 33.19 29.87 14.56
CA ALA A 6 31.76 29.57 14.63
C ALA A 6 31.02 29.95 13.34
N GLY A 7 31.37 31.09 12.73
CA GLY A 7 30.81 31.50 11.44
C GLY A 7 31.12 30.51 10.31
N ILE A 8 32.37 30.01 10.23
CA ILE A 8 32.76 28.99 9.26
C ILE A 8 32.03 27.67 9.52
N ALA A 9 31.89 27.26 10.79
CA ALA A 9 31.19 26.03 11.14
C ALA A 9 29.72 26.06 10.72
N ILE A 10 29.04 27.19 10.92
CA ILE A 10 27.64 27.38 10.49
C ILE A 10 27.55 27.34 8.95
N ALA A 11 28.48 28.01 8.24
CA ALA A 11 28.48 28.03 6.78
C ALA A 11 28.70 26.63 6.16
N LEU A 12 29.51 25.77 6.80
CA LEU A 12 29.83 24.42 6.31
C LEU A 12 28.91 23.33 6.87
N GLN A 13 27.97 23.70 7.75
CA GLN A 13 27.14 22.75 8.49
C GLN A 13 26.44 21.75 7.55
N ASP A 14 25.81 22.22 6.47
CA ASP A 14 25.09 21.34 5.54
C ASP A 14 26.02 20.38 4.79
N LEU A 15 27.24 20.82 4.43
CA LEU A 15 28.23 19.93 3.78
C LEU A 15 28.68 18.83 4.74
N ILE A 16 28.99 19.18 5.98
CA ILE A 16 29.40 18.24 7.02
C ILE A 16 28.28 17.23 7.29
N ILE A 17 27.03 17.69 7.41
CA ILE A 17 25.86 16.84 7.62
C ILE A 17 25.69 15.85 6.45
N ASN A 18 25.87 16.29 5.21
CA ASN A 18 25.75 15.42 4.05
C ASN A 18 26.85 14.35 3.98
N ILE A 19 28.08 14.69 4.34
CA ILE A 19 29.19 13.71 4.43
C ILE A 19 28.92 12.70 5.55
N ALA A 20 28.49 13.18 6.72
CA ALA A 20 28.11 12.31 7.83
C ALA A 20 26.94 11.38 7.44
N GLY A 21 25.96 11.90 6.70
CA GLY A 21 24.85 11.14 6.16
C GLY A 21 25.32 10.07 5.18
N TRP A 22 26.24 10.40 4.28
CA TRP A 22 26.85 9.45 3.35
C TRP A 22 27.57 8.32 4.09
N LEU A 23 28.41 8.65 5.07
CA LEU A 23 29.14 7.66 5.86
C LEU A 23 28.16 6.74 6.61
N PHE A 24 27.11 7.30 7.19
CA PHE A 24 26.03 6.54 7.81
C PHE A 24 25.33 5.61 6.83
N ILE A 25 24.97 6.10 5.63
CA ILE A 25 24.34 5.29 4.59
C ILE A 25 25.26 4.15 4.15
N MET A 26 26.56 4.40 3.99
CA MET A 26 27.53 3.38 3.56
C MET A 26 27.78 2.33 4.63
N TRP A 27 27.90 2.72 5.90
CA TRP A 27 28.19 1.81 7.01
C TRP A 27 26.94 1.07 7.49
N ARG A 28 25.87 1.82 7.82
CA ARG A 28 24.66 1.23 8.40
C ARG A 28 23.73 0.64 7.33
N ARG A 29 23.92 1.04 6.07
CA ARG A 29 23.17 0.55 4.90
C ARG A 29 21.67 0.56 5.14
N PRO A 30 21.04 1.69 5.56
CA PRO A 30 19.59 1.75 5.76
C PRO A 30 18.83 1.35 4.49
N PHE A 31 19.41 1.62 3.31
CA PHE A 31 18.97 1.19 1.99
C PHE A 31 20.17 0.93 1.06
N GLU A 32 19.94 0.20 -0.03
CA GLU A 32 20.91 -0.09 -1.10
C GLU A 32 20.36 0.33 -2.48
N ALA A 33 21.23 0.35 -3.49
CA ALA A 33 20.78 0.59 -4.87
C ALA A 33 19.84 -0.56 -5.30
N GLY A 34 18.70 -0.21 -5.90
CA GLY A 34 17.61 -1.12 -6.22
C GLY A 34 16.54 -1.25 -5.14
N ASP A 35 16.74 -0.71 -3.93
CA ASP A 35 15.67 -0.66 -2.93
C ASP A 35 14.61 0.39 -3.29
N ARG A 36 13.34 0.05 -3.09
CA ARG A 36 12.25 1.02 -3.09
C ARG A 36 12.14 1.64 -1.69
N ILE A 37 12.25 2.97 -1.61
CA ILE A 37 12.19 3.70 -0.34
C ILE A 37 11.24 4.89 -0.41
N GLU A 38 10.85 5.37 0.76
CA GLU A 38 10.19 6.64 0.97
C GLU A 38 10.86 7.40 2.10
N ILE A 39 11.15 8.67 1.85
CA ILE A 39 11.77 9.57 2.82
C ILE A 39 11.21 10.98 2.59
N ALA A 40 10.73 11.60 3.68
CA ALA A 40 9.93 12.82 3.60
C ALA A 40 8.73 12.61 2.65
N SER A 41 8.60 13.42 1.60
CA SER A 41 7.57 13.29 0.56
C SER A 41 8.06 12.60 -0.72
N HIS A 42 9.27 12.06 -0.72
CA HIS A 42 9.87 11.45 -1.91
C HIS A 42 9.81 9.93 -1.84
N LYS A 43 9.19 9.32 -2.84
CA LYS A 43 9.08 7.86 -2.98
C LYS A 43 9.72 7.43 -4.29
N GLY A 44 10.54 6.38 -4.26
CA GLY A 44 11.28 5.96 -5.45
C GLY A 44 12.19 4.76 -5.25
N ASP A 45 12.73 4.27 -6.35
CA ASP A 45 13.77 3.24 -6.35
C ASP A 45 15.16 3.89 -6.32
N VAL A 46 16.03 3.48 -5.41
CA VAL A 46 17.39 4.03 -5.26
C VAL A 46 18.25 3.63 -6.45
N ILE A 47 18.80 4.60 -7.18
CA ILE A 47 19.67 4.34 -8.33
C ILE A 47 21.15 4.46 -7.94
N ASP A 48 21.49 5.46 -7.12
CA ASP A 48 22.89 5.80 -6.83
C ASP A 48 23.06 6.48 -5.47
N LYS A 49 24.27 6.37 -4.89
CA LYS A 49 24.66 6.92 -3.59
C LYS A 49 26.01 7.65 -3.70
N ARG A 50 25.98 8.99 -3.76
CA ARG A 50 27.16 9.85 -3.90
C ARG A 50 27.48 10.55 -2.59
N LEU A 51 28.65 11.19 -2.51
CA LEU A 51 29.20 11.80 -1.28
C LEU A 51 28.26 12.82 -0.62
N PHE A 52 27.54 13.63 -1.41
CA PHE A 52 26.65 14.67 -0.87
C PHE A 52 25.16 14.35 -1.03
N MET A 53 24.82 13.43 -1.91
CA MET A 53 23.44 13.13 -2.28
C MET A 53 23.25 11.67 -2.70
N PHE A 54 22.04 11.16 -2.56
CA PHE A 54 21.60 9.92 -3.17
C PHE A 54 20.51 10.21 -4.20
N THR A 55 20.30 9.28 -5.11
CA THR A 55 19.43 9.48 -6.28
C THR A 55 18.32 8.45 -6.30
N LEU A 56 17.08 8.92 -6.50
CA LEU A 56 15.88 8.09 -6.64
C LEU A 56 15.32 8.19 -8.07
N MET A 57 14.84 7.08 -8.60
CA MET A 57 13.85 7.05 -9.67
C MET A 57 12.48 7.26 -9.02
N GLU A 58 11.85 8.40 -9.24
CA GLU A 58 10.61 8.78 -8.57
C GLU A 58 9.42 7.93 -9.01
N ILE A 59 8.51 7.65 -8.07
CA ILE A 59 7.21 7.02 -8.30
C ILE A 59 6.09 7.85 -7.66
N GLY A 60 4.92 7.88 -8.28
CA GLY A 60 3.65 8.25 -7.62
C GLY A 60 3.41 9.73 -7.26
N GLU A 61 4.33 10.67 -7.47
CA GLU A 61 4.07 12.08 -7.08
C GLU A 61 3.01 12.76 -7.99
N TRP A 62 3.07 12.53 -9.31
CA TRP A 62 2.24 13.24 -10.30
C TRP A 62 1.02 12.45 -10.80
N VAL A 63 0.97 11.16 -10.52
CA VAL A 63 -0.09 10.24 -10.93
C VAL A 63 -0.26 9.26 -9.78
N ASP A 64 -1.49 8.94 -9.39
CA ASP A 64 -1.77 7.85 -8.45
C ASP A 64 -1.32 6.52 -9.08
N SER A 65 -0.03 6.25 -8.95
CA SER A 65 0.70 5.32 -9.79
C SER A 65 1.95 4.87 -9.07
N GLU A 66 1.99 3.60 -8.71
CA GLU A 66 3.19 2.90 -8.22
C GLU A 66 4.25 2.64 -9.31
N GLN A 67 4.12 3.32 -10.46
CA GLN A 67 5.04 3.25 -11.60
C GLN A 67 6.00 4.44 -11.61
N SER A 68 7.17 4.23 -12.22
CA SER A 68 8.18 5.27 -12.41
C SER A 68 7.62 6.43 -13.21
N THR A 69 7.77 7.65 -12.69
CA THR A 69 7.39 8.88 -13.41
C THR A 69 8.42 9.23 -14.49
N GLY A 70 9.57 8.56 -14.50
CA GLY A 70 10.73 8.88 -15.34
C GLY A 70 11.58 10.03 -14.78
N ARG A 71 11.16 10.66 -13.67
CA ARG A 71 11.92 11.71 -12.99
C ARG A 71 13.00 11.11 -12.11
N ILE A 72 14.18 11.71 -12.18
CA ILE A 72 15.31 11.39 -11.33
C ILE A 72 15.39 12.50 -10.27
N VAL A 73 15.31 12.11 -9.00
CA VAL A 73 15.32 13.04 -7.86
C VAL A 73 16.62 12.86 -7.09
N HIS A 74 17.37 13.95 -6.93
CA HIS A 74 18.59 13.98 -6.12
C HIS A 74 18.29 14.54 -4.74
N LEU A 75 18.59 13.76 -3.70
CA LEU A 75 18.29 14.10 -2.32
C LEU A 75 19.57 14.25 -1.51
N PRO A 76 19.72 15.30 -0.68
CA PRO A 76 20.87 15.45 0.19
C PRO A 76 20.94 14.28 1.18
N ASN A 77 22.12 13.71 1.36
CA ASN A 77 22.34 12.60 2.30
C ASN A 77 21.94 12.95 3.73
N GLY A 78 22.04 14.22 4.12
CA GLY A 78 21.63 14.73 5.43
C GLY A 78 20.15 14.50 5.76
N LEU A 79 19.31 14.28 4.75
CA LEU A 79 17.87 14.04 4.91
C LEU A 79 17.57 12.83 5.79
N VAL A 80 18.45 11.81 5.78
CA VAL A 80 18.31 10.56 6.56
C VAL A 80 18.34 10.76 8.07
N PHE A 81 18.84 11.89 8.55
CA PHE A 81 18.86 12.22 9.98
C PHE A 81 17.64 13.02 10.42
N ARG A 82 16.97 13.70 9.48
CA ARG A 82 15.86 14.61 9.77
C ARG A 82 14.50 13.96 9.57
N ASN A 83 14.42 12.90 8.77
CA ASN A 83 13.17 12.26 8.40
C ASN A 83 13.22 10.76 8.66
N SER A 84 12.04 10.18 8.91
CA SER A 84 11.86 8.74 8.86
C SER A 84 12.10 8.22 7.45
N LEU A 85 12.72 7.04 7.36
CA LEU A 85 12.92 6.32 6.11
C LEU A 85 12.12 5.02 6.16
N ALA A 86 11.16 4.88 5.25
CA ALA A 86 10.47 3.61 5.00
C ALA A 86 11.18 2.88 3.86
N ASN A 87 11.48 1.60 4.03
CA ASN A 87 12.08 0.77 3.00
C ASN A 87 11.13 -0.40 2.69
N TYR A 88 10.67 -0.46 1.45
CA TYR A 88 9.69 -1.42 0.96
C TYR A 88 10.32 -2.72 0.47
N SER A 89 11.64 -2.72 0.21
CA SER A 89 12.34 -3.84 -0.41
C SER A 89 13.20 -4.63 0.57
N LYS A 90 13.69 -3.96 1.63
CA LYS A 90 14.70 -4.52 2.52
C LYS A 90 14.10 -5.53 3.49
N GLY A 91 14.59 -6.77 3.37
CA GLY A 91 14.24 -7.87 4.27
C GLY A 91 12.98 -8.62 3.84
N PHE A 92 11.90 -7.92 3.51
CA PHE A 92 10.64 -8.51 3.02
C PHE A 92 10.10 -7.69 1.85
N SER A 93 10.29 -8.16 0.62
CA SER A 93 9.93 -7.43 -0.60
C SER A 93 8.45 -7.57 -1.01
N TYR A 94 7.56 -7.69 -0.03
CA TYR A 94 6.11 -7.75 -0.26
C TYR A 94 5.40 -6.77 0.67
N ILE A 95 4.30 -6.22 0.19
CA ILE A 95 3.41 -5.34 0.94
C ILE A 95 2.01 -5.92 0.95
N TRP A 96 1.24 -5.56 1.99
CA TRP A 96 -0.20 -5.78 1.99
C TRP A 96 -0.86 -4.67 1.17
N ASN A 97 -1.52 -5.04 0.08
CA ASN A 97 -2.42 -4.15 -0.63
C ASN A 97 -3.86 -4.42 -0.21
N GLU A 98 -4.65 -3.37 -0.13
CA GLU A 98 -6.07 -3.44 0.19
C GLU A 98 -6.89 -2.81 -0.92
N ILE A 99 -7.90 -3.54 -1.41
CA ILE A 99 -8.82 -3.07 -2.45
C ILE A 99 -10.22 -3.01 -1.81
N PRO A 100 -10.78 -1.80 -1.58
CA PRO A 100 -12.12 -1.63 -1.06
C PRO A 100 -13.18 -1.74 -2.18
N ILE A 101 -14.18 -2.58 -1.98
CA ILE A 101 -15.33 -2.76 -2.87
C ILE A 101 -16.61 -2.53 -2.08
N LEU A 102 -17.34 -1.47 -2.40
CA LEU A 102 -18.59 -1.14 -1.73
C LEU A 102 -19.78 -1.69 -2.53
N LEU A 103 -20.62 -2.48 -1.87
CA LEU A 103 -21.83 -3.08 -2.43
C LEU A 103 -23.06 -2.44 -1.80
N THR A 104 -24.18 -2.41 -2.53
CA THR A 104 -25.46 -1.95 -1.97
C THR A 104 -25.90 -2.83 -0.79
N PHE A 105 -26.88 -2.38 0.00
CA PHE A 105 -27.43 -3.20 1.10
C PHE A 105 -28.32 -4.33 0.61
N GLU A 106 -28.82 -4.20 -0.62
CA GLU A 106 -29.66 -5.15 -1.33
C GLU A 106 -28.84 -6.27 -1.98
N SER A 107 -27.55 -6.03 -2.26
CA SER A 107 -26.64 -7.00 -2.85
C SER A 107 -26.41 -8.22 -1.95
N ASN A 108 -26.26 -9.39 -2.57
CA ASN A 108 -25.83 -10.62 -1.92
C ASN A 108 -24.33 -10.55 -1.55
N TRP A 109 -24.03 -9.86 -0.45
CA TRP A 109 -22.67 -9.61 -0.02
C TRP A 109 -21.90 -10.89 0.36
N GLU A 110 -22.58 -11.95 0.78
CA GLU A 110 -21.95 -13.25 1.10
C GLU A 110 -21.42 -13.90 -0.19
N LYS A 111 -22.25 -13.99 -1.23
CA LYS A 111 -21.84 -14.47 -2.55
C LYS A 111 -20.73 -13.62 -3.16
N ALA A 112 -20.85 -12.30 -3.05
CA ALA A 112 -19.81 -11.39 -3.51
C ALA A 112 -18.48 -11.64 -2.76
N LYS A 113 -18.53 -11.81 -1.44
CA LYS A 113 -17.35 -12.13 -0.62
C LYS A 113 -16.67 -13.44 -1.04
N GLU A 114 -17.44 -14.47 -1.38
CA GLU A 114 -16.90 -15.71 -1.91
C GLU A 114 -16.21 -15.53 -3.26
N LEU A 115 -16.85 -14.81 -4.19
CA LEU A 115 -16.26 -14.50 -5.50
C LEU A 115 -14.96 -13.70 -5.34
N LEU A 116 -14.98 -12.64 -4.54
CA LEU A 116 -13.80 -11.83 -4.24
C LEU A 116 -12.68 -12.68 -3.61
N GLY A 117 -13.03 -13.64 -2.74
CA GLY A 117 -12.06 -14.58 -2.19
C GLY A 117 -11.42 -15.48 -3.24
N LYS A 118 -12.17 -15.93 -4.25
CA LYS A 118 -11.63 -16.72 -5.38
C LYS A 118 -10.71 -15.87 -6.25
N ILE A 119 -11.17 -14.70 -6.69
CA ILE A 119 -10.40 -13.74 -7.49
C ILE A 119 -9.09 -13.38 -6.76
N ALA A 120 -9.17 -13.04 -5.48
CA ALA A 120 -7.99 -12.67 -4.70
C ALA A 120 -6.99 -13.82 -4.58
N ASN A 121 -7.46 -15.07 -4.48
CA ASN A 121 -6.58 -16.23 -4.51
C ASN A 121 -5.95 -16.44 -5.89
N GLU A 122 -6.70 -16.28 -6.98
CA GLU A 122 -6.19 -16.45 -8.35
C GLU A 122 -5.12 -15.43 -8.74
N HIS A 123 -5.34 -14.15 -8.40
CA HIS A 123 -4.44 -13.03 -8.75
C HIS A 123 -3.44 -12.68 -7.66
N GLY A 124 -3.62 -13.21 -6.44
CA GLY A 124 -2.67 -13.05 -5.35
C GLY A 124 -1.32 -13.66 -5.73
N GLU A 125 -0.22 -13.06 -5.24
CA GLU A 125 1.11 -13.64 -5.45
C GLU A 125 1.15 -15.05 -4.82
N HIS A 126 1.15 -16.06 -5.69
CA HIS A 126 1.39 -17.44 -5.31
C HIS A 126 2.88 -17.59 -5.04
N LEU A 127 3.29 -17.24 -3.82
CA LEU A 127 4.64 -17.48 -3.35
C LEU A 127 4.94 -18.97 -3.53
N SER A 128 5.97 -19.29 -4.32
CA SER A 128 6.51 -20.64 -4.34
C SER A 128 6.83 -21.08 -2.90
N GLY A 129 6.80 -22.38 -2.60
CA GLY A 129 7.07 -22.86 -1.24
C GLY A 129 8.41 -22.37 -0.66
N GLU A 130 9.39 -22.06 -1.52
CA GLU A 130 10.65 -21.43 -1.13
C GLU A 130 10.52 -19.94 -0.85
N ALA A 131 9.76 -19.20 -1.68
CA ALA A 131 9.46 -17.78 -1.45
C ALA A 131 8.67 -17.62 -0.14
N GLU A 132 7.67 -18.45 0.12
CA GLU A 132 6.91 -18.43 1.37
C GLU A 132 7.81 -18.68 2.59
N LYS A 133 8.74 -19.64 2.50
CA LYS A 133 9.74 -19.90 3.56
C LYS A 133 10.68 -18.72 3.77
N ARG A 134 11.09 -18.02 2.71
CA ARG A 134 11.92 -16.80 2.80
C ARG A 134 11.14 -15.66 3.45
N VAL A 135 9.90 -15.47 3.03
CA VAL A 135 8.95 -14.51 3.58
C VAL A 135 8.71 -14.75 5.07
N LYS A 136 8.38 -15.99 5.48
CA LYS A 136 8.17 -16.33 6.90
C LYS A 136 9.43 -16.11 7.74
N ARG A 137 10.61 -16.46 7.22
CA ARG A 137 11.89 -16.22 7.90
C ARG A 137 12.18 -14.73 8.07
N ALA A 138 11.95 -13.93 7.03
CA ALA A 138 12.09 -12.49 7.07
C ALA A 138 11.09 -11.86 8.06
N ALA A 139 9.81 -12.21 7.96
CA ALA A 139 8.75 -11.74 8.84
C ALA A 139 9.08 -12.01 10.31
N LYS A 140 9.56 -13.23 10.64
CA LYS A 140 10.02 -13.58 11.99
C LYS A 140 11.17 -12.69 12.48
N LYS A 141 12.13 -12.36 11.61
CA LYS A 141 13.25 -11.45 11.93
C LYS A 141 12.78 -10.03 12.25
N PHE A 142 11.69 -9.58 11.62
CA PHE A 142 11.06 -8.28 11.89
C PHE A 142 9.91 -8.35 12.91
N MET A 143 9.74 -9.49 13.61
CA MET A 143 8.64 -9.75 14.55
C MET A 143 7.25 -9.52 13.95
N ILE A 144 7.12 -9.67 12.64
CA ILE A 144 5.83 -9.63 11.95
C ILE A 144 5.26 -11.05 11.99
N PHE A 145 4.30 -11.27 12.88
CA PHE A 145 3.63 -12.54 13.04
C PHE A 145 2.48 -12.66 12.03
N TYR A 146 2.80 -13.10 10.82
CA TYR A 146 1.77 -13.49 9.85
C TYR A 146 1.14 -14.81 10.27
N SER A 147 -0.13 -14.80 10.69
CA SER A 147 -0.90 -16.02 10.95
C SER A 147 -1.29 -16.73 9.64
N LYS A 148 -1.58 -15.96 8.59
CA LYS A 148 -1.86 -16.44 7.22
C LYS A 148 -1.31 -15.44 6.20
N LEU A 149 -0.55 -15.92 5.23
CA LEU A 149 -0.05 -15.13 4.08
C LEU A 149 -1.03 -15.14 2.90
N THR A 150 -2.14 -15.86 3.05
CA THR A 150 -3.18 -15.98 2.03
C THR A 150 -4.04 -14.72 2.01
N PRO A 151 -4.60 -14.37 0.84
CA PRO A 151 -5.59 -13.31 0.74
C PRO A 151 -6.77 -13.52 1.71
N ILE A 152 -7.35 -12.41 2.17
CA ILE A 152 -8.54 -12.39 3.03
C ILE A 152 -9.48 -11.27 2.58
N VAL A 153 -10.79 -11.49 2.71
CA VAL A 153 -11.80 -10.47 2.45
C VAL A 153 -12.44 -10.06 3.78
N TRP A 154 -12.20 -8.81 4.19
CA TRP A 154 -12.83 -8.22 5.36
C TRP A 154 -14.21 -7.68 5.01
N THR A 155 -15.10 -7.64 5.99
CA THR A 155 -16.46 -7.11 5.85
C THR A 155 -16.66 -6.00 6.87
N SER A 156 -17.15 -4.85 6.42
CA SER A 156 -17.58 -3.74 7.27
C SER A 156 -18.81 -3.06 6.64
N VAL A 157 -19.47 -2.18 7.39
CA VAL A 157 -20.64 -1.44 6.91
C VAL A 157 -20.28 0.05 6.78
N LYS A 158 -20.77 0.69 5.72
CA LYS A 158 -20.63 2.12 5.43
C LYS A 158 -22.02 2.72 5.15
N ASP A 159 -22.08 4.04 5.06
CA ASP A 159 -23.34 4.80 4.94
C ASP A 159 -24.20 4.36 3.75
N SER A 160 -23.56 3.96 2.65
CA SER A 160 -24.23 3.56 1.41
C SER A 160 -24.16 2.05 1.11
N GLY A 161 -23.71 1.21 2.05
CA GLY A 161 -23.72 -0.24 1.83
C GLY A 161 -22.72 -1.08 2.62
N VAL A 162 -22.50 -2.31 2.15
CA VAL A 162 -21.55 -3.27 2.72
C VAL A 162 -20.20 -3.10 2.03
N LEU A 163 -19.15 -2.79 2.80
CA LEU A 163 -17.79 -2.67 2.31
C LEU A 163 -17.04 -4.00 2.48
N LEU A 164 -16.68 -4.60 1.36
CA LEU A 164 -15.80 -5.75 1.28
C LEU A 164 -14.39 -5.30 0.90
N THR A 165 -13.39 -5.57 1.73
CA THR A 165 -12.00 -5.19 1.47
C THR A 165 -11.17 -6.43 1.24
N ILE A 166 -10.71 -6.62 -0.01
CA ILE A 166 -9.71 -7.63 -0.32
C ILE A 166 -8.38 -7.16 0.26
N ARG A 167 -7.70 -8.01 1.04
CA ARG A 167 -6.34 -7.80 1.51
C ARG A 167 -5.45 -8.94 1.04
N TYR A 168 -4.39 -8.63 0.31
CA TYR A 168 -3.49 -9.62 -0.28
C TYR A 168 -2.03 -9.14 -0.27
N LEU A 169 -1.09 -10.08 -0.36
CA LEU A 169 0.33 -9.77 -0.51
C LEU A 169 0.68 -9.57 -1.98
N CYS A 170 1.45 -8.53 -2.26
CA CYS A 170 2.01 -8.28 -3.60
C CYS A 170 3.41 -7.67 -3.51
N ASP A 171 4.20 -7.85 -4.57
CA ASP A 171 5.43 -7.08 -4.76
C ASP A 171 5.06 -5.59 -4.94
N PRO A 172 5.70 -4.65 -4.23
CA PRO A 172 5.46 -3.21 -4.40
C PRO A 172 5.45 -2.72 -5.86
N ARG A 173 6.27 -3.33 -6.73
CA ARG A 173 6.37 -2.97 -8.16
C ARG A 173 5.20 -3.52 -8.99
N LYS A 174 4.56 -4.59 -8.52
CA LYS A 174 3.40 -5.23 -9.16
C LYS A 174 2.07 -4.81 -8.54
N ARG A 175 2.06 -3.93 -7.53
CA ARG A 175 0.83 -3.46 -6.88
C ARG A 175 -0.22 -3.01 -7.90
N ARG A 176 0.14 -2.10 -8.81
CA ARG A 176 -0.77 -1.59 -9.85
C ARG A 176 -1.26 -2.66 -10.82
N SER A 177 -0.38 -3.53 -11.31
CA SER A 177 -0.76 -4.58 -12.26
C SER A 177 -1.65 -5.65 -11.62
N SER A 178 -1.36 -6.03 -10.37
CA SER A 178 -2.18 -6.98 -9.62
C SER A 178 -3.55 -6.40 -9.27
N GLU A 179 -3.61 -5.13 -8.87
CA GLU A 179 -4.86 -4.44 -8.59
C GLU A 179 -5.73 -4.29 -9.84
N GLN A 180 -5.12 -3.96 -10.98
CA GLN A 180 -5.82 -3.94 -12.27
C GLN A 180 -6.40 -5.32 -12.61
N ALA A 181 -5.61 -6.39 -12.52
CA ALA A 181 -6.06 -7.75 -12.84
C ALA A 181 -7.23 -8.18 -11.95
N ILE A 182 -7.15 -7.89 -10.64
CA ILE A 182 -8.24 -8.14 -9.69
C ILE A 182 -9.48 -7.34 -10.07
N TRP A 183 -9.37 -6.03 -10.31
CA TRP A 183 -10.52 -5.19 -10.65
C TRP A 183 -11.21 -5.61 -11.95
N GLU A 184 -10.45 -5.90 -13.00
CA GLU A 184 -11.02 -6.34 -14.28
C GLU A 184 -11.83 -7.65 -14.12
N ASP A 185 -11.36 -8.56 -13.28
CA ASP A 185 -12.06 -9.82 -12.99
C ASP A 185 -13.29 -9.60 -12.10
N ILE A 186 -13.19 -8.73 -11.10
CA ILE A 186 -14.34 -8.30 -10.28
C ILE A 186 -15.46 -7.77 -11.17
N LEU A 187 -15.14 -6.86 -12.09
CA LEU A 187 -16.10 -6.27 -13.01
C LEU A 187 -16.76 -7.34 -13.89
N LYS A 188 -15.99 -8.29 -14.42
CA LYS A 188 -16.50 -9.40 -15.24
C LYS A 188 -17.40 -10.34 -14.46
N GLN A 189 -17.02 -10.69 -13.23
CA GLN A 189 -17.78 -11.61 -12.39
C GLN A 189 -19.07 -10.95 -11.90
N PHE A 190 -19.02 -9.69 -11.45
CA PHE A 190 -20.22 -9.02 -10.95
C PHE A 190 -21.21 -8.75 -12.08
N ALA A 191 -20.75 -8.44 -13.30
CA ALA A 191 -21.64 -8.31 -14.47
C ALA A 191 -22.40 -9.60 -14.84
N GLN A 192 -21.97 -10.77 -14.35
CA GLN A 192 -22.66 -12.06 -14.54
C GLN A 192 -23.64 -12.39 -13.42
N ASN A 193 -23.75 -11.54 -12.39
CA ASN A 193 -24.54 -11.78 -11.20
C ASN A 193 -25.51 -10.62 -10.94
N ASP A 194 -26.77 -10.81 -11.32
CA ASP A 194 -27.83 -9.79 -11.17
C ASP A 194 -28.18 -9.46 -9.70
N ASP A 195 -27.62 -10.19 -8.73
CA ASP A 195 -27.81 -9.99 -7.29
C ASP A 195 -26.64 -9.26 -6.61
N ILE A 196 -25.70 -8.68 -7.38
CA ILE A 196 -24.52 -7.98 -6.85
C ILE A 196 -24.33 -6.64 -7.57
N ASP A 197 -24.73 -5.56 -6.90
CA ASP A 197 -24.52 -4.19 -7.36
C ASP A 197 -23.45 -3.44 -6.57
N PHE A 198 -22.67 -2.62 -7.28
CA PHE A 198 -21.79 -1.63 -6.66
C PHE A 198 -22.60 -0.49 -6.07
N ALA A 199 -22.26 -0.10 -4.85
CA ALA A 199 -22.83 1.08 -4.23
C ALA A 199 -22.20 2.36 -4.77
N TYR A 200 -23.02 3.39 -4.86
CA TYR A 200 -22.65 4.77 -5.10
C TYR A 200 -23.39 5.65 -4.09
N PRO A 201 -22.92 6.87 -3.80
CA PRO A 201 -23.61 7.78 -2.88
C PRO A 201 -25.09 7.93 -3.27
N THR A 202 -25.98 7.41 -2.41
CA THR A 202 -27.41 7.29 -2.69
C THR A 202 -28.21 7.71 -1.47
N MET A 203 -29.38 8.30 -1.71
CA MET A 203 -30.38 8.60 -0.68
C MET A 203 -31.61 7.73 -0.96
N ARG A 204 -31.94 6.82 -0.03
CA ARG A 204 -33.15 5.99 -0.10
C ARG A 204 -34.19 6.55 0.86
N TYR A 205 -35.39 6.83 0.35
CA TYR A 205 -36.54 7.10 1.19
C TYR A 205 -37.14 5.79 1.66
N TYR A 206 -37.25 5.62 2.97
CA TYR A 206 -37.78 4.41 3.60
C TYR A 206 -39.19 4.67 4.13
N ASP A 207 -40.17 3.92 3.63
CA ASP A 207 -41.52 3.90 4.17
C ASP A 207 -41.74 2.63 5.01
N ASN A 208 -41.70 2.80 6.34
CA ASN A 208 -41.82 1.67 7.27
C ASN A 208 -43.12 0.87 7.10
N ARG A 209 -44.23 1.49 6.67
CA ARG A 209 -45.51 0.79 6.52
C ARG A 209 -45.47 -0.22 5.39
N ARG A 210 -44.77 0.12 4.30
CA ARG A 210 -44.68 -0.69 3.08
C ARG A 210 -43.51 -1.65 3.07
N GLU A 211 -42.39 -1.25 3.66
CA GLU A 211 -41.10 -1.95 3.53
C GLU A 211 -40.59 -2.50 4.86
N GLY A 212 -41.22 -2.13 5.97
CA GLY A 212 -40.81 -2.56 7.30
C GLY A 212 -40.99 -4.04 7.53
N LYS A 213 -40.15 -4.59 8.41
CA LYS A 213 -40.33 -5.95 8.89
C LYS A 213 -41.64 -6.02 9.71
N PRO A 214 -42.39 -7.13 9.67
CA PRO A 214 -43.64 -7.26 10.41
C PRO A 214 -43.49 -6.93 11.92
N GLY A 215 -42.42 -7.43 12.55
CA GLY A 215 -42.10 -7.15 13.96
C GLY A 215 -41.58 -5.73 14.25
N ALA A 216 -41.43 -4.87 13.24
CA ALA A 216 -40.94 -3.49 13.35
C ALA A 216 -41.97 -2.46 12.84
N GLY A 217 -43.23 -2.86 12.65
CA GLY A 217 -44.32 -1.97 12.25
C GLY A 217 -44.55 -1.88 10.74
N GLY A 218 -43.99 -2.80 9.95
CA GLY A 218 -44.47 -3.07 8.58
C GLY A 218 -45.72 -3.94 8.58
N GLU A 219 -46.49 -3.92 7.49
CA GLU A 219 -47.70 -4.76 7.36
C GLU A 219 -47.36 -6.26 7.55
N GLU A 220 -48.16 -6.95 8.37
CA GLU A 220 -48.19 -8.42 8.40
C GLU A 220 -48.83 -8.89 7.09
N LYS A 221 -48.03 -9.52 6.23
CA LYS A 221 -48.52 -10.20 5.02
C LYS A 221 -49.24 -11.49 5.35
#